data_AF-A0A0F8BVX8-F1
#
_entry.id   AF-A0A0F8BVX8-F1
#
_cell.length_a   1.000
_cell.length_b   1.000
_cell.length_c   1.000
_cell.angle_alpha   90.00
_cell.angle_beta   90.00
_cell.angle_gamma   90.00
#
_symmetry.space_group_name_H-M   'P 1'
#
loop_
_entity.id
_entity.type
_entity.pdbx_description
1 polymer ?
#
loop_
_entity_poly.entity_id
_entity_poly.type
_entity_poly.pdbx_seq_one_letter_code
_entity_poly.pdbx_strand_id
1 'polypeptide(L)'
;MPPQVPWVKAKKFIGNTRFHFQSTKNELDGLGDLIIETIDAFSETATKMRVSDNRLDKLQTVNNDPKGGHCIFDDVDFYSSIKLMAESYPNIMQKGGDGIVPGIGNVLDGTTTTILSFDKAVQAK
;
A
#
# COMPACT_ATOMS: atom_id res chain seq x y z
N MET A 1 13.74 -9.81 -2.56
CA MET A 1 14.01 -10.38 -3.90
C MET A 1 13.69 -9.36 -4.98
N PRO A 2 14.53 -9.20 -6.01
CA PRO A 2 14.21 -8.32 -7.14
C PRO A 2 12.92 -8.79 -7.86
N PRO A 3 12.22 -7.89 -8.58
CA PRO A 3 11.04 -8.24 -9.36
C PRO A 3 11.30 -9.48 -10.22
N GLN A 4 10.51 -10.52 -10.01
CA GLN A 4 10.68 -11.81 -10.68
C GLN A 4 10.29 -11.75 -12.17
N VAL A 5 9.71 -10.63 -12.63
CA VAL A 5 9.27 -10.41 -14.00
C VAL A 5 9.70 -9.00 -14.47
N PRO A 6 10.32 -8.86 -15.65
CA PRO A 6 10.66 -7.55 -16.20
C PRO A 6 9.44 -6.68 -16.50
N TRP A 7 9.59 -5.35 -16.35
CA TRP A 7 8.56 -4.39 -16.75
C TRP A 7 8.39 -4.31 -18.27
N VAL A 8 7.27 -4.80 -18.79
CA VAL A 8 6.96 -4.72 -20.22
C VAL A 8 6.12 -3.47 -20.51
N LYS A 9 6.62 -2.59 -21.38
CA LYS A 9 5.93 -1.34 -21.79
C LYS A 9 5.62 -0.38 -20.61
N ALA A 10 6.52 -0.27 -19.64
CA ALA A 10 6.41 0.61 -18.45
C ALA A 10 5.86 2.01 -18.76
N LYS A 11 6.38 2.68 -19.81
CA LYS A 11 5.92 4.01 -20.25
C LYS A 11 4.41 4.12 -20.48
N LYS A 12 3.71 3.03 -20.82
CA LYS A 12 2.28 3.03 -21.12
C LYS A 12 1.39 2.98 -19.87
N PHE A 13 1.90 2.43 -18.76
CA PHE A 13 1.07 2.16 -17.59
C PHE A 13 1.59 2.78 -16.28
N ILE A 14 2.91 2.98 -16.11
CA ILE A 14 3.47 3.35 -14.80
C ILE A 14 2.97 4.73 -14.30
N GLY A 15 2.69 5.66 -15.21
CA GLY A 15 2.19 7.02 -14.89
C GLY A 15 0.66 7.15 -14.85
N ASN A 16 -0.08 6.05 -14.97
CA ASN A 16 -1.55 6.05 -14.92
C ASN A 16 -2.16 4.89 -14.12
N THR A 17 -1.36 3.90 -13.71
CA THR A 17 -1.81 2.79 -12.87
C THR A 17 -1.81 3.23 -11.43
N ARG A 18 -2.89 2.92 -10.72
CA ARG A 18 -3.04 3.21 -9.31
C ARG A 18 -2.74 1.96 -8.48
N PHE A 19 -1.95 2.12 -7.43
CA PHE A 19 -1.64 1.13 -6.42
C PHE A 19 -1.90 1.72 -5.04
N HIS A 20 -2.47 0.91 -4.16
CA HIS A 20 -2.54 1.21 -2.74
C HIS A 20 -2.06 -0.03 -1.97
N PHE A 21 -1.10 0.17 -1.07
CA PHE A 21 -0.59 -0.86 -0.19
C PHE A 21 -1.16 -0.63 1.21
N GLN A 22 -2.17 -1.42 1.58
CA GLN A 22 -2.67 -1.47 2.95
C GLN A 22 -2.01 -2.61 3.69
N SER A 23 -1.43 -2.33 4.85
CA SER A 23 -0.86 -3.33 5.75
C SER A 23 -1.08 -2.91 7.22
N THR A 24 -0.42 -3.58 8.15
CA THR A 24 -0.41 -3.28 9.58
C THR A 24 1.03 -3.15 10.08
N LYS A 25 1.23 -2.60 11.27
CA LYS A 25 2.56 -2.58 11.92
C LYS A 25 3.05 -3.98 12.25
N ASN A 26 2.15 -4.87 12.69
CA ASN A 26 2.47 -6.23 13.14
C ASN A 26 2.23 -7.25 12.02
N GLU A 27 2.77 -6.98 10.83
CA GLU A 27 2.60 -7.80 9.63
C GLU A 27 3.30 -9.17 9.76
N LEU A 28 2.94 -10.13 8.90
CA LEU A 28 3.61 -11.44 8.82
C LEU A 28 5.12 -11.29 8.60
N ASP A 29 5.91 -12.10 9.30
CA ASP A 29 7.37 -12.11 9.16
C ASP A 29 7.80 -12.26 7.70
N GLY A 30 8.66 -11.34 7.24
CA GLY A 30 9.17 -11.26 5.87
C GLY A 30 8.23 -10.61 4.85
N LEU A 31 6.92 -10.50 5.13
CA LEU A 31 5.99 -9.81 4.22
C LEU A 31 6.20 -8.29 4.24
N GLY A 32 6.50 -7.71 5.41
CA GLY A 32 6.83 -6.28 5.52
C GLY A 32 7.99 -5.88 4.62
N ASP A 33 9.08 -6.67 4.62
CA ASP A 33 10.24 -6.44 3.75
C ASP A 33 9.86 -6.54 2.27
N LEU A 34 9.05 -7.53 1.89
CA LEU A 34 8.58 -7.69 0.51
C LEU A 34 7.70 -6.52 0.04
N ILE A 35 6.90 -5.94 0.94
CA ILE A 35 6.09 -4.75 0.63
C ILE A 35 7.01 -3.56 0.33
N ILE A 36 8.02 -3.32 1.17
CA ILE A 36 9.01 -2.24 0.95
C ILE A 36 9.74 -2.44 -0.37
N GLU A 37 10.29 -3.64 -0.61
CA GLU A 37 10.98 -3.96 -1.86
C GLU A 37 10.08 -3.77 -3.10
N THR A 38 8.78 -4.09 -2.97
CA THR A 38 7.80 -3.89 -4.06
C THR A 38 7.59 -2.39 -4.33
N ILE A 39 7.37 -1.59 -3.30
CA ILE A 39 7.22 -0.13 -3.41
C ILE A 39 8.45 0.48 -4.08
N ASP A 40 9.65 0.08 -3.65
CA ASP A 40 10.91 0.55 -4.21
C ASP A 40 11.05 0.20 -5.69
N ALA A 41 10.74 -1.04 -6.08
CA ALA A 41 10.82 -1.48 -7.46
C ALA A 41 9.87 -0.69 -8.40
N PHE A 42 8.67 -0.36 -7.92
CA PHE A 42 7.73 0.49 -8.65
C PHE A 42 8.23 1.94 -8.74
N SER A 43 8.71 2.50 -7.62
CA SER A 43 9.23 3.87 -7.53
C SER A 43 10.43 4.06 -8.45
N GLU A 44 11.41 3.16 -8.42
CA GLU A 44 12.55 3.19 -9.33
C GLU A 44 12.12 3.19 -10.81
N THR A 45 11.12 2.38 -11.15
CA THR A 45 10.63 2.27 -12.51
C THR A 45 9.90 3.54 -12.94
N ALA A 46 9.11 4.13 -12.04
CA ALA A 46 8.45 5.41 -12.26
C ALA A 46 9.48 6.54 -12.49
N THR A 47 10.54 6.61 -11.66
CA THR A 47 11.66 7.55 -11.82
C THR A 47 12.38 7.36 -13.16
N LYS A 48 12.72 6.12 -13.54
CA LYS A 48 13.34 5.80 -14.85
C LYS A 48 12.46 6.28 -16.02
N MET A 49 11.14 6.26 -15.86
CA MET A 49 10.18 6.74 -16.86
C MET A 49 9.82 8.23 -16.73
N ARG A 50 10.47 8.97 -15.82
CA ARG A 50 10.29 10.40 -15.56
C ARG A 50 8.87 10.78 -15.11
N VAL A 51 8.21 9.91 -14.36
CA VAL A 51 7.01 10.27 -13.61
C VAL A 51 7.44 11.21 -12.47
N SER A 52 6.75 12.32 -12.27
CA SER A 52 7.06 13.23 -11.15
C SER A 52 6.57 12.66 -9.82
N ASP A 53 7.28 12.98 -8.73
CA ASP A 53 6.93 12.53 -7.37
C ASP A 53 5.48 12.89 -7.00
N ASN A 54 5.05 14.14 -7.29
CA ASN A 54 3.67 14.57 -7.10
C ASN A 54 2.62 13.73 -7.86
N ARG A 55 2.99 13.17 -9.02
CA ARG A 55 2.11 12.28 -9.78
C ARG A 55 2.18 10.86 -9.23
N LEU A 56 3.37 10.42 -8.83
CA LEU A 56 3.61 9.12 -8.23
C LEU A 56 2.85 8.98 -6.90
N ASP A 57 2.95 9.94 -5.99
CA ASP A 57 2.24 9.95 -4.70
C ASP A 57 0.72 9.94 -4.82
N LYS A 58 0.17 10.46 -5.92
CA LYS A 58 -1.28 10.37 -6.19
C LYS A 58 -1.72 9.02 -6.73
N LEU A 59 -0.78 8.26 -7.30
CA LEU A 59 -1.02 6.98 -7.93
C LEU A 59 -0.61 5.82 -7.04
N GLN A 60 0.40 5.98 -6.22
CA GLN A 60 0.98 4.97 -5.36
C GLN A 60 0.92 5.48 -3.94
N THR A 61 0.07 4.83 -3.16
CA THR A 61 -0.18 5.20 -1.77
C THR A 61 0.01 4.02 -0.86
N VAL A 62 0.32 4.29 0.40
CA VAL A 62 0.65 3.28 1.40
C VAL A 62 0.01 3.67 2.71
N ASN A 63 -0.36 2.67 3.51
CA ASN A 63 -0.66 2.88 4.93
C ASN A 63 -0.41 1.58 5.70
N ASN A 64 0.27 1.69 6.84
CA ASN A 64 0.42 0.57 7.77
C ASN A 64 0.24 0.98 9.23
N ASP A 65 -0.54 2.03 9.49
CA ASP A 65 -0.82 2.52 10.84
C ASP A 65 -1.59 1.54 11.74
N PRO A 66 -2.52 0.70 11.21
CA PRO A 66 -3.21 -0.28 12.05
C PRO A 66 -2.23 -1.21 12.77
N LYS A 67 -2.56 -1.56 14.01
CA LYS A 67 -1.66 -2.33 14.90
C LYS A 67 -2.08 -3.80 15.04
N GLY A 68 -3.13 -4.25 14.37
CA GLY A 68 -3.46 -5.66 14.32
C GLY A 68 -2.41 -6.50 13.59
N GLY A 69 -2.57 -7.83 13.63
CA GLY A 69 -1.74 -8.77 12.88
C GLY A 69 -1.97 -8.72 11.36
N HIS A 70 -1.49 -9.73 10.62
CA HIS A 70 -1.67 -9.83 9.16
C HIS A 70 -3.13 -9.62 8.74
N CYS A 71 -3.38 -8.55 7.98
CA CYS A 71 -4.70 -8.14 7.50
C CYS A 71 -5.76 -7.86 8.58
N ILE A 72 -5.36 -7.55 9.82
CA ILE A 72 -6.26 -7.08 10.88
C ILE A 72 -6.13 -5.56 11.00
N PHE A 73 -6.92 -4.84 10.21
CA PHE A 73 -6.90 -3.38 10.09
C PHE A 73 -7.83 -2.66 11.07
N ASP A 74 -8.86 -3.35 11.55
CA ASP A 74 -9.91 -2.79 12.42
C ASP A 74 -9.78 -3.17 13.89
N ASP A 75 -8.66 -3.82 14.26
CA ASP A 75 -8.39 -4.38 15.60
C ASP A 75 -9.43 -5.40 16.10
N VAL A 76 -10.26 -5.97 15.21
CA VAL A 76 -11.27 -6.98 15.55
C VAL A 76 -10.82 -8.36 15.08
N ASP A 77 -10.96 -8.65 13.79
CA ASP A 77 -10.56 -9.91 13.19
C ASP A 77 -10.27 -9.77 11.68
N PHE A 78 -9.70 -10.82 11.09
CA PHE A 78 -9.37 -10.86 9.67
C PHE A 78 -10.60 -10.63 8.78
N TYR A 79 -11.73 -11.25 9.08
CA TYR A 79 -12.90 -11.20 8.21
C TYR A 79 -13.54 -9.81 8.21
N SER A 80 -13.70 -9.21 9.39
CA SER A 80 -14.21 -7.85 9.52
C SER A 80 -13.28 -6.84 8.87
N SER A 81 -11.97 -7.02 9.01
CA SER A 81 -10.96 -6.18 8.38
C SER A 81 -10.97 -6.25 6.85
N ILE A 82 -11.06 -7.44 6.27
CA ILE A 82 -11.19 -7.58 4.80
C ILE A 82 -12.51 -6.95 4.31
N LYS A 83 -13.60 -7.14 5.06
CA LYS A 83 -14.88 -6.49 4.75
C LYS A 83 -14.75 -4.96 4.78
N LEU A 84 -14.12 -4.40 5.81
CA LEU A 84 -13.86 -2.96 5.93
C LEU A 84 -13.11 -2.42 4.70
N MET A 85 -12.05 -3.11 4.27
CA MET A 85 -11.27 -2.68 3.11
C MET A 85 -12.04 -2.83 1.80
N ALA A 86 -12.87 -3.89 1.67
CA ALA A 86 -13.73 -4.06 0.50
C ALA A 86 -14.80 -2.96 0.41
N GLU A 87 -15.43 -2.61 1.53
CA GLU A 87 -16.41 -1.51 1.62
C GLU A 87 -15.75 -0.14 1.38
N SER A 88 -14.50 0.03 1.80
CA SER A 88 -13.73 1.27 1.61
C SER A 88 -13.03 1.37 0.25
N TYR A 89 -13.09 0.33 -0.57
CA TYR A 89 -12.45 0.31 -1.90
C TYR A 89 -12.80 1.52 -2.78
N PRO A 90 -14.07 2.00 -2.85
CA PRO A 90 -14.40 3.21 -3.60
C PRO A 90 -13.65 4.45 -3.09
N ASN A 91 -13.55 4.62 -1.77
CA ASN A 91 -12.87 5.76 -1.14
C ASN A 91 -11.37 5.74 -1.38
N ILE A 92 -10.79 4.53 -1.50
CA ILE A 92 -9.35 4.36 -1.68
C ILE A 92 -8.99 4.40 -3.16
N MET A 93 -9.60 3.56 -3.98
CA MET A 93 -9.10 3.22 -5.32
C MET A 93 -9.82 3.91 -6.48
N GLN A 94 -11.08 4.34 -6.29
CA GLN A 94 -11.81 5.01 -7.37
C GLN A 94 -11.38 6.46 -7.53
N LYS A 95 -11.55 6.98 -8.75
CA LYS A 95 -11.24 8.37 -9.05
C LYS A 95 -12.15 9.29 -8.22
N GLY A 96 -11.53 10.15 -7.41
CA GLY A 96 -12.26 11.08 -6.53
C GLY A 96 -12.52 10.54 -5.13
N GLY A 97 -12.07 9.32 -4.82
CA GLY A 97 -12.03 8.82 -3.45
C GLY A 97 -11.14 9.70 -2.56
N ASP A 98 -11.57 9.90 -1.32
CA ASP A 98 -10.94 10.77 -0.33
C ASP A 98 -9.92 10.05 0.57
N GLY A 99 -9.81 8.72 0.44
CA GLY A 99 -8.92 7.90 1.25
C GLY A 99 -9.43 7.59 2.65
N ILE A 100 -10.64 8.03 3.02
CA ILE A 100 -11.13 7.83 4.38
C ILE A 100 -11.64 6.41 4.56
N VAL A 101 -11.01 5.70 5.49
CA VAL A 101 -11.40 4.37 5.97
C VAL A 101 -11.95 4.50 7.40
N PRO A 102 -13.18 4.04 7.67
CA PRO A 102 -13.76 4.07 9.01
C PRO A 102 -12.84 3.42 10.05
N GLY A 103 -12.58 4.11 11.15
CA GLY A 103 -11.73 3.61 12.25
C GLY A 103 -10.22 3.75 12.04
N ILE A 104 -9.75 4.00 10.81
CA ILE A 104 -8.32 4.16 10.50
C ILE A 104 -7.98 5.62 10.19
N GLY A 105 -8.79 6.29 9.37
CA GLY A 105 -8.52 7.65 8.89
C GLY A 105 -8.17 7.69 7.40
N ASN A 106 -7.40 8.70 6.98
CA ASN A 106 -6.94 8.79 5.60
C ASN A 106 -5.77 7.83 5.37
N VAL A 107 -5.88 6.95 4.37
CA VAL A 107 -4.86 5.95 4.04
C VAL A 107 -4.08 6.29 2.75
N LEU A 108 -4.29 7.46 2.15
CA LEU A 108 -3.67 7.83 0.88
C LEU A 108 -2.34 8.56 1.03
N ASP A 109 -1.44 8.05 1.89
CA ASP A 109 -0.10 8.62 2.05
C ASP A 109 0.79 8.23 0.87
N GLY A 110 1.49 9.20 0.29
CA GLY A 110 2.29 9.00 -0.92
C GLY A 110 3.58 8.22 -0.68
N THR A 111 3.90 7.28 -1.59
CA THR A 111 5.11 6.43 -1.49
C THR A 111 6.45 7.17 -1.48
N THR A 112 6.53 8.37 -2.08
CA THR A 112 7.81 9.13 -2.11
C THR A 112 8.03 9.94 -0.84
N THR A 113 6.96 10.18 -0.08
CA THR A 113 6.99 10.96 1.17
C THR A 113 6.86 10.09 2.42
N THR A 114 6.39 8.85 2.27
CA THR A 114 6.09 7.93 3.38
C THR A 114 6.82 6.61 3.20
N ILE A 115 7.66 6.27 4.18
CA ILE A 115 8.33 4.98 4.28
C ILE A 115 7.62 4.17 5.37
N LEU A 116 7.15 2.98 5.02
CA LEU A 116 6.51 2.08 5.98
C LEU A 116 7.52 1.60 7.02
N SER A 117 7.09 1.51 8.27
CA SER A 117 7.83 0.90 9.37
C SER A 117 7.06 -0.28 9.93
N PHE A 118 7.71 -1.44 10.06
CA PHE A 118 7.08 -2.66 10.56
C PHE A 118 7.68 -3.03 11.91
N ASP A 119 6.81 -3.47 12.81
CA ASP A 119 7.15 -4.05 14.10
C ASP A 119 7.30 -5.57 13.96
N LYS A 120 7.71 -6.26 15.04
CA LYS A 120 7.77 -7.73 15.02
C LYS A 120 6.38 -8.32 14.82
N ALA A 121 6.27 -9.34 13.97
CA ALA A 121 5.02 -10.05 13.75
C ALA A 121 4.44 -10.54 15.08
N VAL A 122 3.15 -10.26 15.28
CA VAL A 122 2.38 -10.84 16.38
C VAL A 122 1.55 -11.96 15.77
N GLN A 123 1.68 -13.19 16.30
CA GLN A 123 0.82 -14.29 15.84
C GLN A 123 -0.65 -13.93 16.06
N ALA A 124 -1.48 -14.11 15.04
CA ALA A 124 -2.92 -13.99 15.17
C ALA A 124 -3.39 -14.95 16.28
N LYS A 125 -4.15 -14.42 17.25
CA LYS A 125 -4.78 -15.23 18.30
C LYS A 125 -5.91 -16.07 17.73
#